data_AF-A0A101RNJ8-F1
#
_entry.id   AF-A0A101RNJ8-F1
#
_cell.length_a   1.000
_cell.length_b   1.000
_cell.length_c   1.000
_cell.angle_alpha   90.00
_cell.angle_beta   90.00
_cell.angle_gamma   90.00
#
_symmetry.space_group_name_H-M   'P 1'
#
loop_
_entity.id
_entity.type
_entity.pdbx_description
1 polymer ?
#
loop_
_entity_poly.entity_id
_entity_poly.type
_entity_poly.pdbx_seq_one_letter_code
_entity_poly.pdbx_strand_id
1 'polypeptide(L)'
;MPSAHRATLRPAGLELSEVEFTFGSSFPHPRERAIREGYGFEIELPAVLDLLTGIDDGVLKAGDVKDLLLHVVDGMYPRADCWCYESDEDKLAWCRRDGTCQTCDRHRDAFAKSLALAAERWRRWTLPDQYPYATGNAKGLHEVGCHILRQGMPQEFSPPAADDAEALRSFAHRKDAYDRPPTGLKPSYHVPFHAMTTAETRAWMERNTGPKGGRYYHRCERCAPTP
;
A
#
# COMPACT_ATOMS: atom_id res chain seq x y z
N MET A 1 -1.60 7.90 20.78
CA MET A 1 -1.57 8.59 22.09
C MET A 1 -2.38 9.88 21.94
N PRO A 2 -2.95 10.43 23.03
CA PRO A 2 -3.52 11.76 22.98
C PRO A 2 -2.48 12.76 22.47
N SER A 3 -2.90 13.72 21.66
CA SER A 3 -2.02 14.77 21.13
C SER A 3 -2.66 16.13 21.28
N ALA A 4 -1.86 17.13 21.66
CA ALA A 4 -2.30 18.51 21.81
C ALA A 4 -1.71 19.38 20.70
N HIS A 5 -2.54 20.23 20.11
CA HIS A 5 -2.20 21.09 18.99
C HIS A 5 -2.73 22.50 19.27
N ARG A 6 -1.91 23.52 19.00
CA ARG A 6 -2.34 24.91 19.07
C ARG A 6 -2.61 25.45 17.68
N ALA A 7 -3.67 26.24 17.56
CA ALA A 7 -4.01 26.97 16.35
C ALA A 7 -4.52 28.38 16.68
N THR A 8 -4.22 29.33 15.81
CA THR A 8 -4.87 30.64 15.85
C THR A 8 -6.13 30.58 15.01
N LEU A 9 -7.29 30.82 15.62
CA LEU A 9 -8.56 30.94 14.90
C LEU A 9 -8.73 32.41 14.49
N ARG A 10 -8.98 32.63 13.19
CA ARG A 10 -9.20 33.96 12.61
C ARG A 10 -10.57 34.05 11.93
N PRO A 11 -11.67 33.89 12.67
CA PRO A 11 -12.99 34.17 12.13
C PRO A 11 -13.14 35.68 11.84
N ALA A 12 -14.07 36.08 10.98
CA ALA A 12 -14.18 37.47 10.54
C ALA A 12 -14.36 38.44 11.73
N GLY A 13 -13.42 39.37 11.92
CA GLY A 13 -13.50 40.39 12.98
C GLY A 13 -13.14 39.92 14.39
N LEU A 14 -12.65 38.69 14.57
CA LEU A 14 -12.20 38.15 15.85
C LEU A 14 -10.92 37.32 15.64
N GLU A 15 -9.96 37.42 16.57
CA GLU A 15 -8.76 36.59 16.57
C GLU A 15 -8.62 35.90 17.92
N LEU A 16 -8.68 34.57 17.91
CA LEU A 16 -8.44 33.72 19.08
C LEU A 16 -7.07 33.08 18.91
N SER A 17 -6.10 33.51 19.71
CA SER A 17 -4.71 33.05 19.61
C SER A 17 -4.45 31.85 20.52
N GLU A 18 -3.60 30.94 20.04
CA GLU A 18 -3.14 29.76 20.80
C GLU A 18 -4.26 28.82 21.30
N VAL A 19 -5.39 28.76 20.59
CA VAL A 19 -6.50 27.86 20.94
C VAL A 19 -6.01 26.41 20.94
N GLU A 20 -6.19 25.74 22.07
CA GLU A 20 -5.79 24.36 22.25
C GLU A 20 -6.85 23.38 21.74
N PHE A 21 -6.39 22.44 20.91
CA PHE A 21 -7.13 21.29 20.43
C PHE A 21 -6.44 20.03 20.90
N THR A 22 -7.18 19.12 21.51
CA THR A 22 -6.71 17.79 21.90
C THR A 22 -7.38 16.72 21.06
N PHE A 23 -6.60 15.75 20.58
CA PHE A 23 -7.11 14.61 19.83
C PHE A 23 -6.82 13.32 20.60
N GLY A 24 -7.85 12.49 20.76
CA GLY A 24 -7.73 11.13 21.28
C GLY A 24 -7.59 10.99 22.80
N SER A 25 -7.89 12.04 23.54
CA SER A 25 -8.07 12.05 25.01
C SER A 25 -9.37 11.36 25.40
N SER A 26 -10.46 11.64 24.69
CA SER A 26 -11.72 10.91 24.80
C SER A 26 -12.17 10.39 23.43
N PHE A 27 -12.17 9.07 23.27
CA PHE A 27 -12.82 8.41 22.14
C PHE A 27 -14.12 7.78 22.66
N PRO A 28 -15.27 8.47 22.55
CA PRO A 28 -16.53 7.79 22.75
C PRO A 28 -16.62 6.60 21.78
N HIS A 29 -17.16 5.49 22.25
CA HIS A 29 -17.53 4.35 21.42
C HIS A 29 -19.06 4.19 21.50
N PRO A 30 -19.77 3.96 20.38
CA PRO A 30 -19.26 3.78 19.01
C PRO A 30 -18.93 5.11 18.29
N ARG A 31 -18.10 5.04 17.25
CA ARG A 31 -17.81 6.18 16.37
C ARG A 31 -18.90 6.30 15.30
N GLU A 32 -19.68 7.37 15.38
CA GLU A 32 -20.78 7.64 14.43
C GLU A 32 -20.39 8.61 13.30
N ARG A 33 -19.24 9.29 13.40
CA ARG A 33 -18.79 10.30 12.42
C ARG A 33 -17.31 10.16 12.08
N ALA A 34 -16.92 10.64 10.90
CA ALA A 34 -15.52 10.63 10.47
C ALA A 34 -14.66 11.61 11.31
N ILE A 35 -13.38 11.30 11.51
CA ILE A 35 -12.48 12.17 12.29
C ILE A 35 -12.28 13.53 11.62
N ARG A 36 -12.29 13.57 10.28
CA ARG A 36 -12.27 14.84 9.51
C ARG A 36 -13.50 15.72 9.71
N GLU A 37 -14.59 15.19 10.27
CA GLU A 37 -15.73 16.00 10.70
C GLU A 37 -15.58 16.55 12.14
N GLY A 38 -14.37 16.45 12.73
CA GLY A 38 -14.06 16.87 14.09
C GLY A 38 -14.25 15.77 15.14
N TYR A 39 -14.59 14.53 14.74
CA TYR A 39 -14.77 13.44 15.71
C TYR A 39 -13.47 13.10 16.43
N GLY A 40 -13.52 13.05 17.78
CA GLY A 40 -12.36 12.74 18.61
C GLY A 40 -11.42 13.93 18.85
N PHE A 41 -11.75 15.11 18.31
CA PHE A 41 -11.13 16.38 18.68
C PHE A 41 -11.94 17.06 19.80
N GLU A 42 -11.22 17.61 20.74
CA GLU A 42 -11.70 18.48 21.80
C GLU A 42 -11.09 19.86 21.56
N ILE A 43 -11.85 20.90 21.91
CA ILE A 43 -11.43 22.29 21.86
C ILE A 43 -11.66 22.89 23.24
N GLU A 44 -10.77 23.77 23.68
CA GLU A 44 -10.94 24.44 24.96
C GLU A 44 -12.27 25.23 25.02
N LEU A 45 -12.97 25.10 26.16
CA LEU A 45 -14.28 25.72 26.34
C LEU A 45 -14.27 27.26 26.15
N PRO A 46 -13.27 28.02 26.61
CA PRO A 46 -13.24 29.48 26.39
C PRO A 46 -13.35 29.87 24.92
N ALA A 47 -12.59 29.21 24.04
CA ALA A 47 -12.64 29.48 22.61
C ALA A 47 -14.03 29.18 22.01
N VAL A 48 -14.71 28.13 22.49
CA VAL A 48 -16.09 27.83 22.06
C VAL A 48 -17.05 28.94 22.50
N LEU A 49 -16.93 29.42 23.74
CA LEU A 49 -17.77 30.49 24.26
C LEU A 49 -17.56 31.80 23.48
N ASP A 50 -16.31 32.16 23.18
CA ASP A 50 -16.00 33.37 22.39
C ASP A 50 -16.58 33.29 20.96
N LEU A 51 -16.52 32.12 20.33
CA LEU A 51 -17.14 31.88 19.02
C LEU A 51 -18.67 32.00 19.08
N LEU A 52 -19.30 31.45 20.11
CA LEU A 52 -20.75 31.53 20.30
C LEU A 52 -21.19 32.97 20.58
N THR A 53 -20.47 33.71 21.41
CA THR A 53 -20.73 35.14 21.65
C THR A 53 -20.60 35.95 20.37
N GLY A 54 -19.56 35.71 19.56
CA GLY A 54 -19.43 36.37 18.26
C GLY A 54 -20.59 36.08 17.29
N ILE A 55 -21.19 34.89 17.37
CA ILE A 55 -22.40 34.54 16.60
C ILE A 55 -23.62 35.27 17.15
N ASP A 56 -23.82 35.28 18.47
CA ASP A 56 -24.95 35.95 19.13
C ASP A 56 -24.93 37.47 18.88
N ASP A 57 -23.75 38.07 18.87
CA ASP A 57 -23.55 39.50 18.56
C ASP A 57 -23.70 39.83 17.06
N GLY A 58 -23.89 38.82 16.20
CA GLY A 58 -24.05 38.97 14.75
C GLY A 58 -22.75 39.32 14.01
N VAL A 59 -21.60 39.25 14.69
CA VAL A 59 -20.26 39.46 14.11
C VAL A 59 -19.86 38.26 13.26
N LEU A 60 -20.22 37.05 13.70
CA LEU A 60 -19.89 35.79 13.05
C LEU A 60 -21.14 35.08 12.52
N LYS A 61 -20.97 34.31 11.44
CA LYS A 61 -21.98 33.36 10.97
C LYS A 61 -21.60 31.95 11.40
N ALA A 62 -22.59 31.19 11.87
CA ALA A 62 -22.39 29.79 12.28
C ALA A 62 -21.78 28.92 11.16
N GLY A 63 -22.14 29.18 9.90
CA GLY A 63 -21.55 28.49 8.74
C GLY A 63 -20.06 28.75 8.60
N ASP A 64 -19.64 30.01 8.68
CA ASP A 64 -18.23 30.41 8.54
C ASP A 64 -17.39 29.86 9.70
N VAL A 65 -17.94 29.85 10.92
CA VAL A 65 -17.29 29.24 12.09
C VAL A 65 -17.13 27.73 11.92
N LYS A 66 -18.17 27.04 11.43
CA LYS A 66 -18.10 25.60 11.13
C LYS A 66 -16.99 25.31 10.11
N ASP A 67 -16.94 26.05 9.01
CA ASP A 67 -15.96 25.84 7.95
C ASP A 67 -14.53 26.13 8.45
N LEU A 68 -14.35 27.16 9.28
CA LEU A 68 -13.08 27.45 9.95
C LEU A 68 -12.63 26.29 10.84
N LEU A 69 -13.51 25.78 11.71
CA LEU A 69 -13.17 24.67 12.61
C LEU A 69 -12.80 23.40 11.83
N LEU A 70 -13.54 23.08 10.77
CA LEU A 70 -13.22 21.94 9.90
C LEU A 70 -11.90 22.14 9.16
N HIS A 71 -11.59 23.36 8.72
CA HIS A 71 -10.30 23.66 8.09
C HIS A 71 -9.13 23.46 9.06
N VAL A 72 -9.28 23.85 10.33
CA VAL A 72 -8.26 23.63 11.35
C VAL A 72 -8.09 22.14 11.64
N VAL A 73 -9.18 21.40 11.79
CA VAL A 73 -9.17 19.93 11.96
C VAL A 73 -8.46 19.26 10.78
N ASP A 74 -8.71 19.68 9.55
CA ASP A 74 -8.06 19.13 8.36
C ASP A 74 -6.53 19.32 8.40
N GLY A 75 -6.07 20.49 8.84
CA GLY A 75 -4.64 20.77 9.04
C GLY A 75 -4.01 19.98 10.21
N MET A 76 -4.79 19.63 11.23
CA MET A 76 -4.34 18.82 12.37
C MET A 76 -4.34 17.32 12.06
N TYR A 77 -5.21 16.87 11.16
CA TYR A 77 -5.39 15.46 10.79
C TYR A 77 -4.07 14.69 10.56
N PRO A 78 -3.13 15.16 9.70
CA PRO A 78 -1.85 14.48 9.52
C PRO A 78 -0.91 14.61 10.74
N ARG A 79 -0.98 15.72 11.48
CA ARG A 79 -0.09 15.99 12.63
C ARG A 79 -0.43 15.16 13.86
N ALA A 80 -1.71 14.84 14.02
CA ALA A 80 -2.24 14.04 15.12
C ALA A 80 -2.25 12.53 14.78
N ASP A 81 -1.71 12.13 13.63
CA ASP A 81 -1.77 10.76 13.12
C ASP A 81 -3.20 10.18 13.14
N CYS A 82 -4.22 11.01 12.86
CA CYS A 82 -5.63 10.60 12.91
C CYS A 82 -5.92 9.38 12.03
N TRP A 83 -5.17 9.22 10.94
CA TRP A 83 -5.23 8.07 10.05
C TRP A 83 -4.99 6.72 10.75
N CYS A 84 -4.30 6.70 11.90
CA CYS A 84 -4.13 5.49 12.71
C CYS A 84 -5.44 5.01 13.35
N TYR A 85 -6.41 5.91 13.53
CA TYR A 85 -7.66 5.70 14.25
C TYR A 85 -8.87 5.49 13.32
N GLU A 86 -8.69 5.65 12.02
CA GLU A 86 -9.72 5.34 11.03
C GLU A 86 -9.90 3.84 10.89
N SER A 87 -11.15 3.43 10.59
CA SER A 87 -11.45 2.05 10.24
C SER A 87 -10.77 1.66 8.94
N ASP A 88 -10.62 0.35 8.72
CA ASP A 88 -10.08 -0.14 7.46
C ASP A 88 -11.02 0.18 6.27
N GLU A 89 -12.31 0.33 6.53
CA GLU A 89 -13.27 0.74 5.51
C GLU A 89 -13.05 2.20 5.06
N ASP A 90 -12.79 3.10 6.01
CA ASP A 90 -12.59 4.52 5.71
C ASP A 90 -11.32 4.76 4.90
N LYS A 91 -10.19 4.13 5.30
CA LYS A 91 -8.95 4.33 4.53
C LYS A 91 -9.04 3.67 3.14
N LEU A 92 -9.82 2.59 2.98
CA LEU A 92 -10.13 2.04 1.65
C LEU A 92 -10.95 3.02 0.82
N ALA A 93 -12.02 3.58 1.39
CA ALA A 93 -12.91 4.52 0.70
C ALA A 93 -12.13 5.75 0.22
N TRP A 94 -11.24 6.31 1.05
CA TRP A 94 -10.40 7.45 0.66
C TRP A 94 -9.40 7.10 -0.42
N CYS A 95 -8.70 5.98 -0.24
CA CYS A 95 -7.76 5.51 -1.23
C CYS A 95 -8.46 5.31 -2.58
N ARG A 96 -9.73 4.88 -2.61
CA ARG A 96 -10.51 4.68 -3.85
C ARG A 96 -10.94 6.02 -4.44
N ARG A 97 -11.50 6.92 -3.62
CA ARG A 97 -11.93 8.26 -4.02
C ARG A 97 -10.78 9.08 -4.60
N ASP A 98 -9.62 9.05 -3.93
CA ASP A 98 -8.46 9.88 -4.25
C ASP A 98 -7.52 9.21 -5.26
N GLY A 99 -7.90 8.01 -5.76
CA GLY A 99 -7.08 7.17 -6.64
C GLY A 99 -5.93 6.46 -5.91
N THR A 100 -5.21 7.14 -5.02
CA THR A 100 -4.11 6.56 -4.21
C THR A 100 -4.04 7.17 -2.82
N CYS A 101 -3.54 6.41 -1.84
CA CYS A 101 -3.21 6.92 -0.50
C CYS A 101 -1.69 7.01 -0.28
N GLN A 102 -1.28 7.55 0.87
CA GLN A 102 0.14 7.66 1.23
C GLN A 102 0.87 6.30 1.19
N THR A 103 0.21 5.20 1.56
CA THR A 103 0.80 3.85 1.46
C THR A 103 1.01 3.46 -0.01
N CYS A 104 0.04 3.73 -0.88
CA CYS A 104 0.20 3.50 -2.32
C CYS A 104 1.38 4.31 -2.89
N ASP A 105 1.52 5.58 -2.50
CA ASP A 105 2.64 6.42 -2.94
C ASP A 105 4.00 5.88 -2.47
N ARG A 106 4.11 5.44 -1.22
CA ARG A 106 5.33 4.80 -0.70
C ARG A 106 5.71 3.52 -1.46
N HIS A 107 4.73 2.81 -2.01
CA HIS A 107 4.94 1.55 -2.74
C HIS A 107 5.01 1.71 -4.26
N ARG A 108 4.78 2.90 -4.81
CA ARG A 108 4.70 3.16 -6.26
C ARG A 108 5.94 2.69 -7.02
N ASP A 109 7.13 3.05 -6.55
CA ASP A 109 8.39 2.64 -7.18
C ASP A 109 8.63 1.13 -7.08
N ALA A 110 8.25 0.53 -5.94
CA ALA A 110 8.37 -0.91 -5.74
C ALA A 110 7.40 -1.67 -6.66
N PHE A 111 6.20 -1.13 -6.87
CA PHE A 111 5.22 -1.68 -7.80
C PHE A 111 5.73 -1.62 -9.24
N ALA A 112 6.22 -0.46 -9.71
CA ALA A 112 6.78 -0.30 -11.04
C ALA A 112 7.97 -1.26 -11.29
N LYS A 113 8.88 -1.40 -10.30
CA LYS A 113 9.97 -2.39 -10.35
C LYS A 113 9.46 -3.82 -10.43
N SER A 114 8.38 -4.15 -9.72
CA SER A 114 7.80 -5.49 -9.75
C SER A 114 7.20 -5.83 -11.12
N LEU A 115 6.56 -4.87 -11.79
CA LEU A 115 6.03 -5.02 -13.14
C LEU A 115 7.17 -5.21 -14.16
N ALA A 116 8.23 -4.40 -14.07
CA ALA A 116 9.41 -4.53 -14.93
C ALA A 116 10.09 -5.90 -14.75
N LEU A 117 10.24 -6.37 -13.51
CA LEU A 117 10.80 -7.68 -13.21
C LEU A 117 9.92 -8.81 -13.76
N ALA A 118 8.60 -8.70 -13.64
CA ALA A 118 7.66 -9.67 -14.20
C ALA A 118 7.73 -9.70 -15.73
N ALA A 119 7.78 -8.54 -16.38
CA ALA A 119 7.91 -8.41 -17.83
C ALA A 119 9.22 -9.02 -18.35
N GLU A 120 10.34 -8.78 -17.66
CA GLU A 120 11.62 -9.38 -18.03
C GLU A 120 11.59 -10.91 -17.87
N ARG A 121 11.02 -11.42 -16.77
CA ARG A 121 10.87 -12.87 -16.57
C ARG A 121 10.01 -13.50 -17.66
N TRP A 122 8.91 -12.86 -18.04
CA TRP A 122 8.06 -13.31 -19.14
C TRP A 122 8.82 -13.31 -20.48
N ARG A 123 9.50 -12.20 -20.82
CA ARG A 123 10.30 -12.08 -22.04
C ARG A 123 11.31 -13.22 -22.15
N ARG A 124 12.07 -13.49 -21.07
CA ARG A 124 13.04 -14.59 -21.05
C ARG A 124 12.39 -15.96 -21.20
N TRP A 125 11.22 -16.17 -20.58
CA TRP A 125 10.46 -17.41 -20.71
C TRP A 125 10.05 -17.72 -22.17
N THR A 126 9.75 -16.68 -22.96
CA THR A 126 9.42 -16.82 -24.39
C THR A 126 10.62 -17.06 -25.31
N LEU A 127 11.84 -17.10 -24.76
CA LEU A 127 13.09 -17.24 -25.52
C LEU A 127 13.92 -18.45 -24.99
N PRO A 128 13.38 -19.69 -25.08
CA PRO A 128 14.02 -20.87 -24.51
C PRO A 128 15.43 -21.14 -25.07
N ASP A 129 15.70 -20.78 -26.33
CA ASP A 129 17.03 -20.98 -26.93
C ASP A 129 18.11 -20.08 -26.30
N GLN A 130 17.72 -18.91 -25.79
CA GLN A 130 18.63 -17.96 -25.15
C GLN A 130 18.69 -18.15 -23.63
N TYR A 131 17.57 -18.58 -23.03
CA TYR A 131 17.42 -18.79 -21.59
C TYR A 131 16.94 -20.22 -21.31
N PRO A 132 17.78 -21.24 -21.52
CA PRO A 132 17.34 -22.65 -21.54
C PRO A 132 16.96 -23.21 -20.18
N TYR A 133 17.36 -22.56 -19.08
CA TYR A 133 17.12 -23.07 -17.73
C TYR A 133 16.37 -22.06 -16.87
N ALA A 134 15.58 -22.55 -15.91
CA ALA A 134 14.84 -21.70 -14.99
C ALA A 134 14.81 -22.28 -13.57
N THR A 135 14.72 -21.37 -12.61
CA THR A 135 14.56 -21.64 -11.16
C THR A 135 13.39 -20.84 -10.60
N GLY A 136 12.90 -21.18 -9.41
CA GLY A 136 11.80 -20.44 -8.76
C GLY A 136 11.10 -21.29 -7.71
N ASN A 137 9.76 -21.33 -7.76
CA ASN A 137 8.94 -22.07 -6.79
C ASN A 137 9.04 -23.61 -6.91
N ALA A 138 9.62 -24.13 -7.99
CA ALA A 138 9.88 -25.54 -8.16
C ALA A 138 11.24 -25.90 -7.54
N LYS A 139 11.35 -27.08 -6.93
CA LYS A 139 12.64 -27.58 -6.41
C LYS A 139 13.61 -27.83 -7.57
N GLY A 140 14.82 -27.32 -7.45
CA GLY A 140 15.92 -27.58 -8.38
C GLY A 140 15.92 -26.72 -9.65
N LEU A 141 16.80 -27.09 -10.57
CA LEU A 141 16.95 -26.47 -11.89
C LEU A 141 16.07 -27.20 -12.91
N HIS A 142 15.39 -26.46 -13.77
CA HIS A 142 14.51 -27.04 -14.80
C HIS A 142 14.85 -26.45 -16.16
N GLU A 143 14.64 -27.21 -17.22
CA GLU A 143 14.67 -26.68 -18.57
C GLU A 143 13.40 -25.86 -18.83
N VAL A 144 13.53 -24.74 -19.54
CA VAL A 144 12.38 -23.94 -19.97
C VAL A 144 11.50 -24.79 -20.87
N GLY A 145 10.21 -24.86 -20.55
CA GLY A 145 9.26 -25.77 -21.19
C GLY A 145 9.04 -27.10 -20.46
N CYS A 146 9.77 -27.38 -19.37
CA CYS A 146 9.45 -28.50 -18.48
C CYS A 146 7.99 -28.43 -18.02
N HIS A 147 7.30 -29.57 -18.01
CA HIS A 147 5.89 -29.65 -17.65
C HIS A 147 5.60 -29.08 -16.25
N ILE A 148 6.51 -29.28 -15.29
CA ILE A 148 6.39 -28.74 -13.91
C ILE A 148 6.36 -27.21 -13.94
N LEU A 149 7.23 -26.59 -14.75
CA LEU A 149 7.25 -25.15 -14.91
C LEU A 149 6.02 -24.65 -15.69
N ARG A 150 5.61 -25.35 -16.76
CA ARG A 150 4.42 -24.96 -17.54
C ARG A 150 3.15 -24.93 -16.69
N GLN A 151 2.98 -25.86 -15.76
CA GLN A 151 1.84 -25.85 -14.82
C GLN A 151 1.85 -24.63 -13.88
N GLY A 152 3.04 -24.12 -13.53
CA GLY A 152 3.18 -22.97 -12.64
C GLY A 152 3.18 -21.62 -13.35
N MET A 153 3.38 -21.59 -14.67
CA MET A 153 3.39 -20.37 -15.46
C MET A 153 1.97 -19.91 -15.81
N PRO A 154 1.72 -18.59 -15.86
CA PRO A 154 0.48 -18.09 -16.43
C PRO A 154 0.42 -18.43 -17.93
N GLN A 155 -0.80 -18.66 -18.44
CA GLN A 155 -1.03 -18.94 -19.86
C GLN A 155 -0.80 -17.69 -20.73
N GLU A 156 -1.13 -16.52 -20.18
CA GLU A 156 -0.98 -15.23 -20.82
C GLU A 156 -0.32 -14.25 -19.85
N PHE A 157 0.39 -13.26 -20.41
CA PHE A 157 0.99 -12.18 -19.63
C PHE A 157 0.37 -10.85 -20.02
N SER A 158 -0.53 -10.38 -19.17
CA SER A 158 -1.19 -9.09 -19.30
C SER A 158 -0.97 -8.30 -18.02
N PRO A 159 0.20 -7.64 -17.86
CA PRO A 159 0.45 -6.79 -16.71
C PRO A 159 -0.45 -5.55 -16.75
N PRO A 160 -0.90 -5.06 -15.59
CA PRO A 160 -1.56 -3.77 -15.51
C PRO A 160 -0.59 -2.65 -15.90
N ALA A 161 -1.13 -1.50 -16.27
CA ALA A 161 -0.33 -0.30 -16.48
C ALA A 161 0.36 0.13 -15.17
N ALA A 162 1.50 0.80 -15.26
CA ALA A 162 2.26 1.21 -14.07
C ALA A 162 1.54 2.26 -13.21
N ASP A 163 0.60 2.98 -13.81
CA ASP A 163 -0.27 3.98 -13.21
C ASP A 163 -1.67 3.44 -12.86
N ASP A 164 -1.91 2.13 -13.03
CA ASP A 164 -3.14 1.47 -12.61
C ASP A 164 -3.30 1.55 -11.08
N ALA A 165 -4.28 2.35 -10.66
CA ALA A 165 -4.55 2.65 -9.26
C ALA A 165 -5.09 1.44 -8.48
N GLU A 166 -5.83 0.53 -9.13
CA GLU A 166 -6.35 -0.67 -8.48
C GLU A 166 -5.21 -1.69 -8.28
N ALA A 167 -4.40 -1.91 -9.30
CA ALA A 167 -3.25 -2.80 -9.21
C ALA A 167 -2.20 -2.31 -8.20
N LEU A 168 -1.91 -0.99 -8.18
CA LEU A 168 -1.02 -0.39 -7.19
C LEU A 168 -1.56 -0.57 -5.77
N ARG A 169 -2.87 -0.38 -5.57
CA ARG A 169 -3.52 -0.55 -4.26
C ARG A 169 -3.42 -1.99 -3.78
N SER A 170 -3.78 -2.97 -4.61
CA SER A 170 -3.66 -4.39 -4.25
C SER A 170 -2.21 -4.82 -4.00
N PHE A 171 -1.24 -4.20 -4.68
CA PHE A 171 0.18 -4.41 -4.40
C PHE A 171 0.59 -3.82 -3.04
N ALA A 172 0.24 -2.55 -2.79
CA ALA A 172 0.63 -1.80 -1.59
C ALA A 172 -0.02 -2.34 -0.32
N HIS A 173 -1.25 -2.86 -0.42
CA HIS A 173 -2.04 -3.32 0.72
C HIS A 173 -2.15 -4.84 0.85
N ARG A 174 -1.33 -5.62 0.13
CA ARG A 174 -1.40 -7.09 0.10
C ARG A 174 -1.36 -7.77 1.48
N LYS A 175 -0.75 -7.14 2.49
CA LYS A 175 -0.63 -7.66 3.86
C LYS A 175 -1.59 -7.00 4.84
N ASP A 176 -2.30 -5.96 4.42
CA ASP A 176 -3.22 -5.22 5.26
C ASP A 176 -4.65 -5.73 5.06
N ALA A 177 -5.54 -5.43 6.00
CA ALA A 177 -6.95 -5.83 5.94
C ALA A 177 -7.75 -5.15 4.80
N TYR A 178 -7.22 -4.11 4.17
CA TYR A 178 -7.89 -3.30 3.13
C TYR A 178 -8.20 -4.06 1.83
N ASP A 179 -7.55 -5.19 1.60
CA ASP A 179 -7.64 -5.88 0.33
C ASP A 179 -7.12 -7.30 0.50
N ARG A 180 -7.73 -8.13 1.37
CA ARG A 180 -7.55 -9.58 1.23
C ARG A 180 -7.96 -9.89 -0.20
N PRO A 181 -7.01 -10.18 -1.11
CA PRO A 181 -7.39 -10.53 -2.46
C PRO A 181 -8.29 -11.76 -2.29
N PRO A 182 -9.43 -11.86 -3.00
CA PRO A 182 -10.22 -13.07 -3.03
C PRO A 182 -9.27 -14.25 -3.08
N THR A 183 -9.33 -15.11 -2.06
CA THR A 183 -8.40 -16.22 -1.89
C THR A 183 -8.28 -16.96 -3.22
N GLY A 184 -7.12 -16.84 -3.89
CA GLY A 184 -6.91 -17.44 -5.22
C GLY A 184 -6.50 -16.48 -6.33
N LEU A 185 -6.68 -15.16 -6.19
CA LEU A 185 -6.16 -14.19 -7.16
C LEU A 185 -4.65 -13.98 -6.93
N LYS A 186 -3.84 -14.87 -7.50
CA LYS A 186 -2.47 -14.48 -7.84
C LYS A 186 -2.58 -13.33 -8.84
N PRO A 187 -1.78 -12.26 -8.72
CA PRO A 187 -1.77 -11.22 -9.73
C PRO A 187 -1.55 -11.87 -11.09
N SER A 188 -2.38 -11.56 -12.08
CA SER A 188 -2.34 -12.16 -13.42
C SER A 188 -0.95 -12.04 -14.09
N TYR A 189 -0.14 -11.09 -13.62
CA TYR A 189 1.21 -10.82 -14.08
C TYR A 189 2.32 -11.52 -13.28
N HIS A 190 1.99 -12.35 -12.29
CA HIS A 190 3.01 -13.00 -11.47
C HIS A 190 3.73 -14.11 -12.26
N VAL A 191 5.00 -13.87 -12.59
CA VAL A 191 5.88 -14.84 -13.23
C VAL A 191 6.80 -15.48 -12.16
N PRO A 192 6.51 -16.74 -11.71
CA PRO A 192 7.17 -17.36 -10.57
C PRO A 192 8.58 -17.86 -10.85
N PHE A 193 8.97 -17.96 -12.12
CA PHE A 193 10.25 -18.54 -12.53
C PHE A 193 11.16 -17.49 -13.13
N HIS A 194 12.46 -17.69 -12.93
CA HIS A 194 13.53 -16.87 -13.48
C HIS A 194 14.31 -17.70 -14.49
N ALA A 195 14.06 -17.46 -15.77
CA ALA A 195 14.81 -18.06 -16.85
C ALA A 195 16.19 -17.39 -16.99
N MET A 196 17.21 -18.22 -17.23
CA MET A 196 18.62 -17.88 -17.15
C MET A 196 19.35 -18.39 -18.39
N THR A 197 20.34 -17.63 -18.84
CA THR A 197 21.35 -18.07 -19.77
C THR A 197 22.18 -19.22 -19.17
N THR A 198 22.91 -19.95 -20.01
CA THR A 198 23.84 -20.99 -19.54
C THR A 198 24.90 -20.44 -18.56
N ALA A 199 25.38 -19.22 -18.80
CA ALA A 199 26.37 -18.58 -17.93
C ALA A 199 25.77 -18.20 -16.57
N GLU A 200 24.58 -17.57 -16.56
CA GLU A 200 23.85 -17.26 -15.32
C GLU A 200 23.51 -18.53 -14.53
N THR A 201 23.16 -19.61 -15.23
CA THR A 201 22.86 -20.91 -14.62
C THR A 201 24.09 -21.49 -13.94
N ARG A 202 25.26 -21.41 -14.58
CA ARG A 202 26.53 -21.83 -13.98
C ARG A 202 26.86 -21.02 -12.72
N ALA A 203 26.79 -19.69 -12.81
CA ALA A 203 27.01 -18.81 -11.66
C ALA A 203 25.98 -19.04 -10.54
N TRP A 204 24.73 -19.35 -10.89
CA TRP A 204 23.70 -19.72 -9.93
C TRP A 204 24.05 -21.05 -9.25
N MET A 205 24.44 -22.08 -10.01
CA MET A 205 24.85 -23.37 -9.44
C MET A 205 26.03 -23.20 -8.47
N GLU A 206 27.07 -22.47 -8.86
CA GLU A 206 28.24 -22.18 -8.02
C GLU A 206 27.87 -21.50 -6.70
N ARG A 207 26.96 -20.50 -6.74
CA ARG A 207 26.54 -19.78 -5.53
C ARG A 207 25.63 -20.59 -4.61
N ASN A 208 24.87 -21.55 -5.16
CA ASN A 208 23.87 -22.30 -4.41
C ASN A 208 24.38 -23.67 -3.96
N THR A 209 25.46 -24.19 -4.56
CA THR A 209 26.14 -25.40 -4.09
C THR A 209 27.05 -25.11 -2.90
N GLY A 210 26.53 -25.36 -1.68
CA GLY A 210 27.35 -25.36 -0.47
C GLY A 210 28.37 -26.52 -0.43
N PRO A 211 29.21 -26.62 0.62
CA PRO A 211 30.33 -27.56 0.72
C PRO A 211 29.94 -29.06 0.69
N LYS A 212 28.65 -29.40 0.74
CA LYS A 212 28.12 -30.77 0.65
C LYS A 212 27.71 -31.21 -0.77
N GLY A 213 28.07 -30.44 -1.80
CA GLY A 213 28.04 -30.89 -3.20
C GLY A 213 26.65 -30.87 -3.86
N GLY A 214 26.65 -30.82 -5.19
CA GLY A 214 25.52 -30.61 -6.11
C GLY A 214 24.28 -31.50 -6.04
N ARG A 215 24.11 -32.32 -4.98
CA ARG A 215 22.98 -33.25 -4.81
C ARG A 215 21.59 -32.60 -4.76
N TYR A 216 21.49 -31.32 -4.41
CA TYR A 216 20.20 -30.59 -4.35
C TYR A 216 19.91 -29.72 -5.58
N TYR A 217 20.85 -29.66 -6.53
CA TYR A 217 20.76 -28.77 -7.70
C TYR A 217 20.91 -29.54 -9.01
N HIS A 218 20.49 -30.80 -9.01
CA HIS A 218 20.31 -31.55 -10.23
C HIS A 218 19.16 -30.97 -11.05
N ARG A 219 19.27 -31.08 -12.38
CA ARG A 219 18.13 -30.93 -13.26
C ARG A 219 17.03 -31.88 -12.77
N CYS A 220 15.78 -31.44 -12.79
CA CYS A 220 14.70 -32.30 -12.30
C CYS A 220 14.69 -33.64 -13.03
N GLU A 221 14.19 -34.70 -12.40
CA GLU A 221 14.18 -36.07 -12.97
C GLU A 221 13.49 -36.15 -14.34
N ARG A 222 12.61 -35.18 -14.66
CA ARG A 222 11.98 -35.07 -15.98
C ARG A 222 12.82 -34.34 -17.02
N CYS A 223 13.68 -33.41 -16.60
CA CYS A 223 14.58 -32.64 -17.47
C CYS A 223 15.92 -33.34 -17.69
N ALA A 224 16.36 -34.14 -16.72
CA ALA A 224 17.53 -35.01 -16.85
C ALA A 224 17.27 -36.28 -16.04
N PRO A 225 16.54 -37.25 -16.62
CA PRO A 225 16.34 -38.53 -15.97
C PRO A 225 17.70 -39.17 -15.68
N THR A 226 17.95 -39.48 -14.41
CA THR A 226 19.13 -40.25 -14.02
C THR A 226 18.97 -41.68 -14.57
N PRO A 227 20.02 -42.30 -15.14
CA PRO A 227 19.99 -43.69 -15.57
C PRO A 227 19.58 -44.65 -14.46
#